data_AF-A0A5K0WD39-F1
#
_entry.id   AF-A0A5K0WD39-F1
#
_cell.length_a   1.000
_cell.length_b   1.000
_cell.length_c   1.000
_cell.angle_alpha   90.00
_cell.angle_beta   90.00
_cell.angle_gamma   90.00
#
_symmetry.space_group_name_H-M   'P 1'
#
loop_
_entity.id
_entity.type
_entity.pdbx_description
1 polymer ?
#
loop_
_entity_poly.entity_id
_entity_poly.type
_entity_poly.pdbx_seq_one_letter_code
_entity_poly.pdbx_strand_id
1 'polypeptide(L)'
;DMALDAATIVGVDLGQGLREVDIKKYIKVEKVPGGQLEDSTVLRGVMINKDVVAPGKMKRRIVNPRIILLDCPLEYKKGENQTNAELANEED
;
A
#
# COMPACT_ATOMS: atom_id res chain seq x y z
N ASP A 1 -12.54 21.85 12.46
CA ASP A 1 -12.76 20.49 13.00
C ASP A 1 -11.90 19.42 12.35
N MET A 2 -11.89 19.28 11.01
CA MET A 2 -11.07 18.26 10.31
C MET A 2 -9.58 18.23 10.71
N ALA A 3 -8.96 19.39 10.87
CA ALA A 3 -7.55 19.46 11.28
C ALA A 3 -7.30 18.89 12.69
N LEU A 4 -8.24 19.12 13.61
CA LEU A 4 -8.14 18.63 14.98
C LEU A 4 -8.33 17.10 15.03
N ASP A 5 -9.30 16.60 14.26
CA ASP A 5 -9.54 15.16 14.14
C ASP A 5 -8.32 14.44 13.54
N ALA A 6 -7.79 14.94 12.42
CA ALA A 6 -6.60 14.38 11.78
C ALA A 6 -5.38 14.36 12.71
N ALA A 7 -5.11 15.47 13.43
CA ALA A 7 -3.99 15.55 14.38
C ALA A 7 -4.16 14.58 15.57
N THR A 8 -5.40 14.38 16.03
CA THR A 8 -5.70 13.47 17.13
C THR A 8 -5.53 12.00 16.72
N ILE A 9 -5.88 11.66 15.47
CA ILE A 9 -5.76 10.29 14.93
C ILE A 9 -4.30 9.84 14.83
N VAL A 10 -3.40 10.72 14.41
CA VAL A 10 -1.98 10.37 14.18
C VAL A 10 -1.08 10.56 15.40
N GLY A 11 -1.62 11.10 16.50
CA GLY A 11 -0.86 11.35 17.71
C GLY A 11 -0.37 10.06 18.35
N VAL A 12 0.95 9.95 18.53
CA VAL A 12 1.60 8.83 19.20
C VAL A 12 1.88 9.23 20.65
N ASP A 13 1.47 8.38 21.59
CA ASP A 13 1.81 8.54 23.01
C ASP A 13 3.24 8.05 23.24
N LEU A 14 4.12 8.95 23.64
CA LEU A 14 5.52 8.64 23.97
C LEU A 14 5.69 8.28 25.46
N GLY A 15 4.62 8.36 26.25
CA GLY A 15 4.64 8.22 27.70
C GLY A 15 4.88 9.56 28.43
N GLN A 16 4.69 9.56 29.75
CA GLN A 16 4.87 10.74 30.62
C GLN A 16 4.03 11.97 30.24
N GLY A 17 2.91 11.77 29.52
CA GLY A 17 2.04 12.84 29.06
C GLY A 17 2.53 13.57 27.80
N LEU A 18 3.64 13.14 27.20
CA LEU A 18 4.09 13.65 25.90
C LEU A 18 3.41 12.89 24.75
N ARG A 19 2.84 13.66 23.83
CA ARG A 19 2.38 13.16 22.53
C ARG A 19 3.18 13.79 21.42
N GLU A 20 3.67 12.95 20.51
CA GLU A 20 4.30 13.39 19.28
C GLU A 20 3.30 13.29 18.12
N VAL A 21 3.29 14.33 17.29
CA VAL A 21 2.41 14.43 16.12
C VAL A 21 3.27 14.81 14.92
N ASP A 22 3.71 13.83 14.14
CA ASP A 22 4.39 14.08 12.87
C ASP A 22 3.36 14.24 11.75
N ILE A 23 2.92 15.48 11.56
CA ILE A 23 1.92 15.86 10.55
C ILE A 23 2.41 15.51 9.13
N LYS A 24 3.70 15.72 8.83
CA LYS A 24 4.20 15.60 7.46
C LYS A 24 4.32 14.15 7.00
N LYS A 25 4.59 13.22 7.92
CA LYS A 25 4.73 11.80 7.60
C LYS A 25 3.40 11.06 7.63
N TYR A 26 2.52 11.38 8.58
CA TYR A 26 1.33 10.57 8.84
C TYR A 26 0.02 11.19 8.34
N ILE A 27 0.00 12.47 7.96
CA ILE A 27 -1.17 13.11 7.36
C ILE A 27 -0.90 13.40 5.89
N LYS A 28 -1.67 12.76 5.02
CA LYS A 28 -1.67 13.03 3.58
C LYS A 28 -2.92 13.81 3.21
N VAL A 29 -2.74 15.00 2.62
CA VAL A 29 -3.83 15.80 2.06
C VAL A 29 -3.93 15.52 0.56
N GLU A 30 -4.99 14.85 0.15
CA GLU A 30 -5.26 14.54 -1.26
C GLU A 30 -6.42 15.40 -1.76
N LYS A 31 -6.26 16.04 -2.92
CA LYS A 31 -7.33 16.80 -3.58
C LYS A 31 -7.92 15.95 -4.70
N VAL A 32 -9.18 15.56 -4.57
CA VAL A 32 -9.92 14.87 -5.63
C VAL A 32 -10.76 15.90 -6.37
N PRO A 33 -10.67 16.01 -7.71
CA PRO A 33 -11.48 16.96 -8.47
C PRO A 33 -12.95 16.56 -8.46
N GLY A 34 -13.83 17.56 -8.40
CA GLY A 34 -15.27 17.37 -8.26
C GLY A 34 -15.73 17.47 -6.80
N GLY A 35 -17.05 17.52 -6.60
CA GLY A 35 -17.66 17.72 -5.29
C GLY A 35 -17.62 19.17 -4.80
N GLN A 36 -18.19 19.38 -3.61
CA GLN A 36 -18.14 20.64 -2.88
C GLN A 36 -17.13 20.56 -1.72
N LEU A 37 -16.82 21.69 -1.10
CA LEU A 37 -15.88 21.73 0.03
C LEU A 37 -16.41 20.90 1.21
N GLU A 38 -17.73 20.90 1.38
CA GLU A 38 -18.49 20.20 2.40
C GLU A 38 -18.43 18.67 2.25
N ASP A 39 -18.10 18.17 1.05
CA ASP A 39 -17.90 16.73 0.80
C ASP A 39 -16.53 16.23 1.30
N SER A 40 -15.65 17.15 1.70
CA SER A 40 -14.32 16.81 2.23
C SER A 40 -14.42 16.23 3.63
N THR A 41 -13.68 15.15 3.88
CA THR A 41 -13.69 14.46 5.17
C THR A 41 -12.32 13.89 5.55
N VAL A 42 -12.13 13.62 6.84
CA VAL A 42 -10.93 12.95 7.36
C VAL A 42 -11.12 11.44 7.23
N LEU A 43 -10.30 10.81 6.39
CA LEU A 43 -10.27 9.36 6.28
C LEU A 43 -9.39 8.76 7.37
N ARG A 44 -9.94 7.88 8.22
CA ARG A 44 -9.19 7.12 9.23
C ARG A 44 -8.46 5.95 8.58
N GLY A 45 -7.36 6.22 7.89
CA GLY A 45 -6.57 5.23 7.19
C GLY A 45 -5.78 5.86 6.04
N VAL A 46 -5.37 5.04 5.08
CA VAL A 46 -4.61 5.48 3.91
C VAL A 46 -5.43 5.31 2.63
N MET A 47 -5.36 6.29 1.74
CA MET A 47 -5.92 6.21 0.40
C MET A 47 -4.79 6.00 -0.60
N ILE A 48 -4.91 4.94 -1.40
CA ILE A 48 -3.97 4.62 -2.47
C ILE A 48 -4.76 4.53 -3.78
N ASN A 49 -4.39 5.34 -4.76
CA ASN A 49 -4.97 5.27 -6.10
C ASN A 49 -4.26 4.16 -6.91
N LYS A 50 -4.66 2.91 -6.64
CA LYS A 50 -4.16 1.72 -7.33
C LYS A 50 -5.31 0.72 -7.51
N ASP A 51 -5.38 0.10 -8.68
CA ASP A 51 -6.35 -0.98 -8.93
C ASP A 51 -5.72 -2.36 -8.68
N VAL A 52 -6.58 -3.37 -8.52
CA VAL A 52 -6.16 -4.77 -8.40
C VAL A 52 -5.48 -5.24 -9.69
N VAL A 53 -4.47 -6.10 -9.54
CA VAL A 53 -3.63 -6.53 -10.67
C VAL A 53 -4.41 -7.36 -11.70
N ALA A 54 -5.35 -8.20 -11.25
CA ALA A 54 -6.18 -9.02 -12.13
C ALA A 54 -7.68 -8.72 -11.90
N PRO A 55 -8.25 -7.71 -12.58
CA PRO A 55 -9.67 -7.40 -12.51
C PRO A 55 -10.55 -8.63 -12.81
N GLY A 56 -11.64 -8.81 -12.06
CA GLY A 56 -12.55 -9.96 -12.20
C GLY A 56 -12.10 -11.25 -11.51
N LYS A 57 -10.79 -11.45 -11.30
CA LYS A 57 -10.24 -12.59 -10.54
C LYS A 57 -9.88 -12.22 -9.10
N MET A 58 -9.40 -11.00 -8.87
CA MET A 58 -9.09 -10.48 -7.55
C MET A 58 -10.32 -9.80 -6.93
N LYS A 59 -10.52 -9.99 -5.62
CA LYS A 59 -11.64 -9.39 -4.88
C LYS A 59 -11.45 -7.86 -4.80
N ARG A 60 -12.49 -7.11 -5.17
CA ARG A 60 -12.51 -5.63 -5.05
C ARG A 60 -12.65 -5.13 -3.62
N ARG A 61 -13.20 -5.93 -2.71
CA ARG A 61 -13.36 -5.61 -1.29
C ARG A 61 -12.99 -6.80 -0.44
N ILE A 62 -12.12 -6.55 0.55
CA ILE A 62 -11.71 -7.54 1.55
C ILE A 62 -12.01 -6.94 2.91
N VAL A 63 -12.83 -7.63 3.72
CA VAL A 63 -13.11 -7.23 5.11
C VAL A 63 -12.02 -7.79 6.00
N ASN A 64 -11.46 -6.98 6.90
CA ASN A 64 -10.32 -7.34 7.75
C ASN A 64 -9.13 -7.91 6.96
N PRO A 65 -8.57 -7.14 6.00
CA PRO A 65 -7.47 -7.61 5.17
C PRO A 65 -6.21 -7.86 6.02
N ARG A 66 -5.47 -8.91 5.69
CA ARG A 66 -4.10 -9.12 6.18
C ARG A 66 -3.15 -8.50 5.17
N ILE A 67 -2.29 -7.59 5.63
CA ILE A 67 -1.42 -6.79 4.77
C ILE A 67 0.03 -7.24 4.98
N ILE A 68 0.78 -7.40 3.89
CA ILE A 68 2.21 -7.67 3.88
C ILE A 68 2.88 -6.56 3.05
N LEU A 69 3.98 -6.01 3.55
CA LEU A 69 4.82 -5.06 2.82
C LEU A 69 6.06 -5.81 2.34
N LEU A 70 6.36 -5.71 1.04
CA LEU A 70 7.52 -6.33 0.41
C LEU A 70 8.30 -5.25 -0.35
N ASP A 71 9.60 -5.18 -0.10
CA ASP A 71 10.52 -4.29 -0.82
C ASP A 71 11.04 -4.91 -2.14
N CYS A 72 10.64 -6.16 -2.45
CA CYS A 72 11.06 -6.88 -3.64
C CYS A 72 9.91 -7.09 -4.65
N PRO A 73 10.20 -7.14 -5.96
CA PRO A 73 9.21 -7.43 -6.98
C PRO A 73 8.80 -8.91 -7.00
N LEU A 74 7.57 -9.18 -7.46
CA LEU A 74 7.04 -10.53 -7.66
C LEU A 74 7.16 -10.94 -9.13
N GLU A 75 8.37 -11.35 -9.53
CA GLU A 75 8.66 -11.80 -10.90
C GLU A 75 9.10 -13.27 -10.91
N TYR A 76 8.69 -14.01 -11.93
CA TYR A 76 9.22 -15.35 -12.17
C TYR A 76 10.64 -15.22 -12.71
N LYS A 77 11.63 -15.50 -11.85
CA LYS A 77 13.01 -15.69 -12.28
C LYS A 77 13.26 -17.18 -12.49
N LYS A 78 13.26 -17.63 -13.75
CA LYS A 78 13.84 -18.94 -14.09
C LYS A 78 15.33 -18.81 -13.81
N GLY A 79 15.88 -19.62 -12.91
CA GLY A 79 17.30 -19.57 -12.59
C GLY A 79 18.14 -19.68 -13.87
N GLU A 80 19.07 -18.76 -14.05
CA GLU A 80 20.05 -18.73 -15.16
C GLU A 80 21.06 -19.90 -15.11
N ASN A 81 20.81 -20.91 -14.28
CA ASN A 81 21.67 -22.07 -14.17
C ASN A 81 21.48 -22.96 -15.40
N GLN A 82 22.27 -22.64 -16.42
CA GLN A 82 22.94 -23.55 -17.34
C GLN A 82 22.20 -24.88 -17.57
N THR A 83 21.11 -24.83 -18.33
CA THR A 83 20.73 -25.99 -19.16
C THR A 83 21.63 -26.01 -20.40
N ASN A 84 22.94 -26.00 -20.18
CA ASN A 84 23.97 -26.30 -21.17
C ASN A 84 24.61 -27.68 -20.89
N ALA A 85 24.09 -28.39 -19.88
CA ALA A 85 24.34 -29.80 -19.67
C ALA A 85 23.29 -30.59 -20.48
N GLU A 86 23.78 -31.35 -21.46
CA GLU A 86 23.07 -32.46 -22.12
C GLU A 86 22.10 -32.11 -23.27
N LEU A 87 22.59 -31.38 -24.27
CA LEU A 87 22.29 -31.72 -25.68
C LEU A 87 23.61 -32.06 -26.38
N ALA A 88 24.39 -32.94 -25.75
CA ALA A 88 25.44 -33.69 -26.43
C ALA A 88 24.92 -35.12 -26.58
N ASN A 89 24.62 -35.49 -27.83
CA ASN A 89 24.36 -36.83 -28.35
C ASN A 89 23.06 -37.52 -27.92
N GLU A 90 22.07 -37.52 -28.82
CA GLU A 90 21.38 -38.75 -29.22
C GLU A 90 20.97 -38.62 -30.70
N GLU A 91 21.08 -39.73 -31.41
CA GLU A 91 21.27 -39.93 -32.85
C GLU A 91 20.09 -39.50 -33.75
N ASP A 92 20.42 -38.86 -34.89
CA ASP A 92 19.94 -39.17 -36.26
C ASP A 92 20.75 -38.39 -37.31
#